data_AF-A0A949RUN6-F1
#
_entry.id   AF-A0A949RUN6-F1
#
_cell.length_a   1.000
_cell.length_b   1.000
_cell.length_c   1.000
_cell.angle_alpha   90.00
_cell.angle_beta   90.00
_cell.angle_gamma   90.00
#
_symmetry.space_group_name_H-M   'P 1'
#
loop_
_entity.id
_entity.type
_entity.pdbx_description
1 polymer ?
#
loop_
_entity_poly.entity_id
_entity_poly.type
_entity_poly.pdbx_seq_one_letter_code
_entity_poly.pdbx_strand_id
1 'polypeptide(L)'
;MEYFNLSLLEKLTNAGPRLPWIKKWLIEEIWSPSHYHAVSPTEYLKKGEASINRFETLIAASADRIYEELLSPPDVSKQLFNVLSDSQNAVAVFDGLSLREIPIMIKLAEKSGFKIVEIGCSHAAVPSETMNFIERELQCAGVGPSQLAGRRELTDRGITALYSGSPTQSMGNIHENNALLVWSAFPDNTYTDSGARFDHHFEHIHVQFETAWMNTVQQIKGKDRIIITSDHGYLFFGTGMDFVRSSQETQKLNEYFGNNRYAYLKENPNTPSSDDILIDAKRQVAMVKGRVKTKSTGEAAVKLYKHGGLSLMEMLTPWIVLEV
;
A
#
# COMPACT_ATOMS: atom_id res chain seq x y z
N MET A 1 11.24 -21.09 6.53
CA MET A 1 10.72 -20.95 5.15
C MET A 1 10.05 -22.26 4.79
N GLU A 2 8.72 -22.33 4.81
CA GLU A 2 8.01 -23.45 4.20
C GLU A 2 8.47 -23.57 2.75
N TYR A 3 9.01 -24.73 2.39
CA TYR A 3 9.20 -25.07 0.99
C TYR A 3 7.82 -25.15 0.34
N PHE A 4 7.65 -24.56 -0.85
CA PHE A 4 6.45 -24.72 -1.67
C PHE A 4 6.11 -26.22 -1.77
N ASN A 5 5.10 -26.64 -1.03
CA ASN A 5 4.73 -28.03 -0.85
C ASN A 5 3.27 -28.25 -1.31
N LEU A 6 2.85 -29.51 -1.35
CA LEU A 6 1.50 -29.87 -1.77
C LEU A 6 0.43 -29.18 -0.91
N SER A 7 0.66 -29.03 0.40
CA SER A 7 -0.33 -28.40 1.29
C SER A 7 -0.55 -26.91 0.99
N LEU A 8 0.50 -26.19 0.57
CA LEU A 8 0.36 -24.82 0.10
C LEU A 8 -0.44 -24.75 -1.21
N LEU A 9 -0.16 -25.63 -2.17
CA LEU A 9 -0.92 -25.69 -3.42
C LEU A 9 -2.40 -26.01 -3.17
N GLU A 10 -2.69 -26.95 -2.27
CA GLU A 10 -4.05 -27.26 -1.84
C GLU A 10 -4.73 -26.04 -1.20
N LYS A 11 -4.06 -25.33 -0.30
CA LYS A 11 -4.60 -24.08 0.28
C LYS A 11 -4.94 -23.03 -0.78
N LEU A 12 -4.13 -22.90 -1.83
CA LEU A 12 -4.34 -21.90 -2.89
C LEU A 12 -5.45 -22.29 -3.87
N THR A 13 -5.64 -23.59 -4.12
CA THR A 13 -6.57 -24.14 -5.11
C THR A 13 -7.92 -24.56 -4.54
N ASN A 14 -8.02 -24.83 -3.24
CA ASN A 14 -9.28 -25.16 -2.56
C ASN A 14 -10.32 -24.03 -2.63
N ALA A 15 -11.60 -24.38 -2.60
CA ALA A 15 -12.69 -23.40 -2.57
C ALA A 15 -12.62 -22.50 -1.31
N GLY A 16 -13.05 -21.25 -1.45
CA GLY A 16 -13.11 -20.27 -0.37
C GLY A 16 -12.09 -19.13 -0.49
N PRO A 17 -12.16 -18.13 0.40
CA PRO A 17 -11.28 -16.96 0.39
C PRO A 17 -9.87 -17.33 0.86
N ARG A 18 -8.84 -16.81 0.17
CA ARG A 18 -7.43 -17.06 0.50
C ARG A 18 -6.74 -15.85 1.10
N LEU A 19 -7.25 -14.64 0.84
CA LEU A 19 -6.69 -13.41 1.41
C LEU A 19 -6.52 -13.45 2.94
N PRO A 20 -7.41 -14.02 3.78
CA PRO A 20 -7.19 -14.07 5.22
C PRO A 20 -5.89 -14.78 5.61
N TRP A 21 -5.61 -15.94 5.00
CA TRP A 21 -4.38 -16.68 5.25
C TRP A 21 -3.16 -15.95 4.67
N ILE A 22 -3.28 -15.39 3.45
CA ILE A 22 -2.19 -14.65 2.80
C ILE A 22 -1.79 -13.42 3.65
N LYS A 23 -2.76 -12.66 4.15
CA LYS A 23 -2.53 -11.49 5.03
C LYS A 23 -1.77 -11.90 6.29
N LYS A 24 -2.21 -12.99 6.93
CA LYS A 24 -1.54 -13.53 8.12
C LYS A 24 -0.10 -13.94 7.82
N TRP A 25 0.11 -14.71 6.75
CA TRP A 25 1.44 -15.12 6.30
C TRP A 25 2.36 -13.92 6.00
N LEU A 26 1.85 -12.89 5.32
CA LEU A 26 2.60 -11.69 5.01
C LEU A 26 3.05 -10.95 6.26
N ILE A 27 2.19 -10.78 7.27
CA ILE A 27 2.52 -10.02 8.48
C ILE A 27 3.34 -10.84 9.48
N GLU A 28 2.97 -12.09 9.70
CA GLU A 28 3.55 -12.91 10.78
C GLU A 28 4.83 -13.65 10.34
N GLU A 29 4.98 -13.93 9.05
CA GLU A 29 6.14 -14.66 8.54
C GLU A 29 7.03 -13.78 7.67
N ILE A 30 6.50 -13.09 6.67
CA ILE A 30 7.37 -12.39 5.70
C ILE A 30 7.87 -11.05 6.24
N TRP A 31 6.94 -10.17 6.59
CA TRP A 31 7.21 -8.81 7.05
C TRP A 31 7.13 -8.69 8.58
N SER A 32 7.60 -9.73 9.28
CA SER A 32 7.49 -9.82 10.73
C SER A 32 8.56 -8.99 11.47
N PRO A 33 8.29 -8.56 12.72
CA PRO A 33 9.29 -7.92 13.56
C PRO A 33 10.52 -8.80 13.80
N SER A 34 10.34 -10.12 13.95
CA SER A 34 11.45 -11.04 14.19
C SER A 34 12.43 -11.09 13.02
N HIS A 35 11.93 -11.13 11.77
CA HIS A 35 12.77 -11.02 10.59
C HIS A 35 13.40 -9.64 10.46
N TYR A 36 12.63 -8.59 10.74
CA TYR A 36 13.10 -7.22 10.68
C TYR A 36 14.32 -6.96 11.58
N HIS A 37 14.31 -7.52 12.80
CA HIS A 37 15.42 -7.37 13.74
C HIS A 37 16.60 -8.30 13.48
N ALA A 38 16.43 -9.36 12.68
CA ALA A 38 17.46 -10.37 12.47
C ALA A 38 18.50 -10.00 11.41
N VAL A 39 18.21 -9.02 10.54
CA VAL A 39 19.04 -8.68 9.38
C VAL A 39 19.09 -7.16 9.15
N SER A 40 19.95 -6.69 8.23
CA SER A 40 19.95 -5.29 7.82
C SER A 40 18.67 -4.91 7.06
N PRO A 41 18.26 -3.62 6.99
CA PRO A 41 17.04 -3.24 6.28
C PRO A 41 17.06 -3.62 4.80
N THR A 42 18.20 -3.49 4.11
CA THR A 42 18.34 -3.95 2.72
C THR A 42 18.17 -5.46 2.60
N GLU A 43 18.73 -6.25 3.52
CA GLU A 43 18.59 -7.72 3.49
C GLU A 43 17.16 -8.15 3.82
N TYR A 44 16.50 -7.47 4.76
CA TYR A 44 15.08 -7.64 5.08
C TYR A 44 14.21 -7.44 3.84
N LEU A 45 14.39 -6.31 3.14
CA LEU A 45 13.71 -6.03 1.88
C LEU A 45 13.96 -7.15 0.87
N LYS A 46 15.22 -7.48 0.58
CA LYS A 46 15.56 -8.49 -0.44
C LYS A 46 14.97 -9.86 -0.16
N LYS A 47 15.04 -10.34 1.09
CA LYS A 47 14.52 -11.66 1.47
C LYS A 47 13.00 -11.72 1.41
N GLY A 48 12.32 -10.68 1.89
CA GLY A 48 10.87 -10.60 1.81
C GLY A 48 10.40 -10.50 0.37
N GLU A 49 11.03 -9.64 -0.44
CA GLU A 49 10.69 -9.48 -1.86
C GLU A 49 10.93 -10.74 -2.68
N ALA A 50 12.04 -11.45 -2.46
CA ALA A 50 12.28 -12.73 -3.11
C ALA A 50 11.20 -13.76 -2.76
N SER A 51 10.73 -13.77 -1.51
CA SER A 51 9.70 -14.69 -1.05
C SER A 51 8.34 -14.39 -1.68
N ILE A 52 7.97 -13.11 -1.73
CA ILE A 52 6.71 -12.68 -2.35
C ILE A 52 6.76 -12.80 -3.87
N ASN A 53 7.89 -12.51 -4.51
CA ASN A 53 8.01 -12.69 -5.96
C ASN A 53 7.78 -14.15 -6.36
N ARG A 54 8.37 -15.10 -5.63
CA ARG A 54 8.11 -16.53 -5.85
C ARG A 54 6.65 -16.89 -5.59
N PHE A 55 6.06 -16.35 -4.53
CA PHE A 55 4.67 -16.63 -4.17
C PHE A 55 3.68 -16.06 -5.19
N GLU A 56 3.83 -14.81 -5.62
CA GLU A 56 2.96 -14.21 -6.65
C GLU A 56 3.17 -14.88 -8.02
N THR A 57 4.39 -15.34 -8.34
CA THR A 57 4.63 -16.17 -9.54
C THR A 57 3.79 -17.45 -9.49
N LEU A 58 3.74 -18.11 -8.32
CA LEU A 58 2.90 -19.29 -8.13
C LEU A 58 1.42 -18.95 -8.22
N ILE A 59 0.97 -17.84 -7.63
CA ILE A 59 -0.42 -17.39 -7.73
C ILE A 59 -0.82 -17.16 -9.18
N ALA A 60 -0.03 -16.40 -9.95
CA ALA A 60 -0.30 -16.14 -11.35
C ALA A 60 -0.38 -17.43 -12.18
N ALA A 61 0.44 -18.42 -11.86
CA ALA A 61 0.45 -19.70 -12.59
C ALA A 61 -0.65 -20.69 -12.17
N SER A 62 -1.14 -20.65 -10.92
CA SER A 62 -1.94 -21.75 -10.35
C SER A 62 -3.21 -21.32 -9.60
N ALA A 63 -3.35 -20.04 -9.26
CA ALA A 63 -4.41 -19.55 -8.37
C ALA A 63 -4.87 -18.12 -8.72
N ASP A 64 -4.95 -17.82 -10.03
CA ASP A 64 -5.13 -16.47 -10.57
C ASP A 64 -6.34 -15.69 -10.00
N ARG A 65 -7.42 -16.40 -9.64
CA ARG A 65 -8.61 -15.83 -8.98
C ARG A 65 -8.30 -15.09 -7.65
N ILE A 66 -7.09 -15.18 -7.08
CA ILE A 66 -6.66 -14.32 -5.95
C ILE A 66 -6.64 -12.84 -6.37
N TYR A 67 -6.27 -12.55 -7.61
CA TYR A 67 -6.29 -11.17 -8.11
C TYR A 67 -7.71 -10.60 -8.13
N GLU A 68 -8.72 -11.42 -8.41
CA GLU A 68 -10.13 -11.03 -8.26
C GLU A 68 -10.51 -10.79 -6.79
N GLU A 69 -10.00 -11.61 -5.85
CA GLU A 69 -10.24 -11.38 -4.41
C GLU A 69 -9.72 -10.00 -3.97
N LEU A 70 -8.60 -9.52 -4.55
CA LEU A 70 -8.04 -8.20 -4.25
C LEU A 70 -8.95 -7.03 -4.69
N LEU A 71 -9.92 -7.26 -5.57
CA LEU A 71 -10.91 -6.23 -5.97
C LEU A 71 -12.04 -6.06 -4.95
N SER A 72 -12.09 -6.94 -3.95
CA SER A 72 -13.09 -6.87 -2.88
C SER A 72 -12.92 -5.58 -2.07
N PRO A 73 -14.03 -4.95 -1.64
CA PRO A 73 -13.93 -3.81 -0.74
C PRO A 73 -13.26 -4.20 0.60
N PRO A 74 -12.66 -3.24 1.33
CA PRO A 74 -12.23 -3.48 2.69
C PRO A 74 -13.42 -3.87 3.58
N ASP A 75 -13.10 -4.52 4.70
CA ASP A 75 -14.05 -4.74 5.79
C ASP A 75 -14.68 -3.40 6.18
N VAL A 76 -15.98 -3.40 6.49
CA VAL A 76 -16.74 -2.20 6.88
C VAL A 76 -16.08 -1.52 8.09
N SER A 77 -15.51 -2.29 9.02
CA SER A 77 -14.76 -1.77 10.18
C SER A 77 -13.45 -1.07 9.81
N LYS A 78 -12.94 -1.26 8.60
CA LYS A 78 -11.69 -0.68 8.07
C LYS A 78 -11.92 0.40 7.01
N GLN A 79 -13.16 0.84 6.84
CA GLN A 79 -13.49 2.00 6.01
C GLN A 79 -13.27 3.28 6.81
N LEU A 80 -12.54 4.24 6.26
CA LEU A 80 -12.11 5.44 6.98
C LEU A 80 -13.30 6.25 7.48
N PHE A 81 -14.37 6.39 6.69
CA PHE A 81 -15.55 7.11 7.15
C PHE A 81 -16.24 6.49 8.35
N ASN A 82 -16.24 5.16 8.48
CA ASN A 82 -16.83 4.52 9.64
C ASN A 82 -15.96 4.76 10.88
N VAL A 83 -14.63 4.70 10.72
CA VAL A 83 -13.69 5.01 11.80
C VAL A 83 -13.78 6.48 12.22
N LEU A 84 -13.80 7.40 11.26
CA LEU A 84 -13.86 8.85 11.48
C LEU A 84 -15.25 9.36 11.86
N SER A 85 -16.24 8.48 12.02
CA SER A 85 -17.54 8.84 12.59
C SER A 85 -17.50 9.07 14.10
N ASP A 86 -16.45 8.57 14.76
CA ASP A 86 -16.19 8.81 16.17
C ASP A 86 -15.16 9.93 16.37
N SER A 87 -15.58 10.98 17.07
CA SER A 87 -14.74 12.12 17.44
C SER A 87 -13.47 11.76 18.21
N GLN A 88 -13.44 10.63 18.91
CA GLN A 88 -12.28 10.16 19.68
C GLN A 88 -11.26 9.40 18.83
N ASN A 89 -11.53 9.19 17.54
CA ASN A 89 -10.61 8.52 16.63
C ASN A 89 -9.77 9.53 15.84
N ALA A 90 -8.54 9.13 15.56
CA ALA A 90 -7.70 9.70 14.52
C ALA A 90 -7.29 8.62 13.51
N VAL A 91 -7.15 9.01 12.24
CA VAL A 91 -6.55 8.21 11.19
C VAL A 91 -5.32 8.94 10.68
N ALA A 92 -4.16 8.27 10.72
CA ALA A 92 -2.94 8.69 10.06
C ALA A 92 -2.75 7.84 8.78
N VAL A 93 -2.94 8.46 7.62
CA VAL A 93 -2.64 7.88 6.32
C VAL A 93 -1.21 8.27 5.94
N PHE A 94 -0.35 7.28 5.73
CA PHE A 94 0.98 7.48 5.13
C PHE A 94 0.91 7.03 3.68
N ASP A 95 1.07 7.99 2.76
CA ASP A 95 0.97 7.80 1.32
C ASP A 95 2.02 6.79 0.83
N GLY A 96 1.59 5.72 0.19
CA GLY A 96 2.47 4.64 -0.27
C GLY A 96 3.08 3.75 0.83
N LEU A 97 2.56 3.75 2.06
CA LEU A 97 2.99 2.82 3.11
C LEU A 97 2.57 1.36 2.80
N SER A 98 3.50 0.42 2.84
CA SER A 98 3.21 -1.01 2.58
C SER A 98 3.40 -1.88 3.82
N LEU A 99 3.07 -3.18 3.71
CA LEU A 99 3.22 -4.12 4.82
C LEU A 99 4.68 -4.27 5.31
N ARG A 100 5.66 -3.92 4.48
CA ARG A 100 7.09 -3.95 4.81
C ARG A 100 7.45 -3.01 5.95
N GLU A 101 6.68 -1.94 6.11
CA GLU A 101 6.93 -0.90 7.10
C GLU A 101 6.24 -1.20 8.45
N ILE A 102 5.44 -2.26 8.55
CA ILE A 102 4.73 -2.63 9.79
C ILE A 102 5.69 -2.76 10.98
N PRO A 103 6.84 -3.46 10.90
CA PRO A 103 7.77 -3.54 12.02
C PRO A 103 8.32 -2.19 12.48
N ILE A 104 8.48 -1.24 11.54
CA ILE A 104 8.92 0.12 11.85
C ILE A 104 7.83 0.83 12.66
N MET A 105 6.57 0.72 12.22
CA MET A 105 5.43 1.33 12.91
C MET A 105 5.24 0.76 14.31
N ILE A 106 5.39 -0.56 14.48
CA ILE A 106 5.33 -1.23 15.80
C ILE A 106 6.39 -0.64 16.73
N LYS A 107 7.66 -0.60 16.28
CA LYS A 107 8.77 -0.07 17.07
C LYS A 107 8.54 1.39 17.46
N LEU A 108 8.04 2.22 16.55
CA LEU A 108 7.78 3.63 16.81
C LEU A 108 6.60 3.83 17.76
N ALA A 109 5.54 3.01 17.64
CA ALA A 109 4.41 3.01 18.57
C ALA A 109 4.86 2.68 20.00
N GLU A 110 5.60 1.59 20.17
CA GLU A 110 6.15 1.16 21.46
C GLU A 110 7.09 2.22 22.05
N LYS A 111 8.01 2.77 21.25
CA LYS A 111 8.92 3.85 21.68
C LYS A 111 8.17 5.10 22.14
N SER A 112 6.99 5.35 21.58
CA SER A 112 6.16 6.51 21.91
C SER A 112 5.20 6.24 23.07
N GLY A 113 5.20 5.03 23.63
CA GLY A 113 4.33 4.62 24.73
C GLY A 113 2.90 4.27 24.32
N PHE A 114 2.60 4.15 23.02
CA PHE A 114 1.29 3.71 22.57
C PHE A 114 1.11 2.21 22.77
N LYS A 115 -0.12 1.81 23.11
CA LYS A 115 -0.50 0.40 23.15
C LYS A 115 -1.02 -0.03 21.79
N ILE A 116 -0.39 -1.04 21.19
CA ILE A 116 -0.86 -1.63 19.94
C ILE A 116 -1.97 -2.64 20.27
N VAL A 117 -3.15 -2.47 19.68
CA VAL A 117 -4.30 -3.37 19.91
C VAL A 117 -4.69 -4.19 18.70
N GLU A 118 -4.32 -3.75 17.49
CA GLU A 118 -4.51 -4.54 16.27
C GLU A 118 -3.33 -4.30 15.33
N ILE A 119 -2.86 -5.38 14.70
CA ILE A 119 -2.00 -5.34 13.52
C ILE A 119 -2.70 -6.19 12.45
N GLY A 120 -2.99 -5.59 11.30
CA GLY A 120 -3.65 -6.26 10.20
C GLY A 120 -3.42 -5.57 8.86
N CYS A 121 -4.23 -5.95 7.88
CA CYS A 121 -4.27 -5.32 6.57
C CYS A 121 -5.63 -4.66 6.30
N SER A 122 -5.63 -3.60 5.51
CA SER A 122 -6.77 -3.11 4.74
C SER A 122 -6.51 -3.34 3.23
N HIS A 123 -7.27 -2.67 2.37
CA HIS A 123 -7.08 -2.72 0.91
C HIS A 123 -6.91 -1.33 0.31
N ALA A 124 -6.00 -1.20 -0.66
CA ALA A 124 -5.92 -0.05 -1.55
C ALA A 124 -7.18 0.07 -2.42
N ALA A 125 -7.41 1.24 -3.01
CA ALA A 125 -8.45 1.41 -4.03
C ALA A 125 -8.12 0.69 -5.34
N VAL A 126 -9.08 0.71 -6.27
CA VAL A 126 -8.93 0.15 -7.62
C VAL A 126 -9.15 1.27 -8.63
N PRO A 127 -8.14 1.66 -9.43
CA PRO A 127 -6.73 1.27 -9.31
C PRO A 127 -6.10 1.71 -7.98
N SER A 128 -4.93 1.15 -7.64
CA SER A 128 -4.20 1.44 -6.39
C SER A 128 -3.50 2.79 -6.46
N GLU A 129 -4.33 3.83 -6.50
CA GLU A 129 -3.98 5.24 -6.68
C GLU A 129 -4.66 6.11 -5.62
N THR A 130 -3.95 7.15 -5.19
CA THR A 130 -4.37 8.06 -4.13
C THR A 130 -5.75 8.69 -4.35
N MET A 131 -6.03 9.22 -5.54
CA MET A 131 -7.32 9.87 -5.83
C MET A 131 -8.48 8.88 -5.78
N ASN A 132 -8.27 7.64 -6.24
CA ASN A 132 -9.28 6.59 -6.17
C ASN A 132 -9.53 6.15 -4.72
N PHE A 133 -8.49 6.15 -3.88
CA PHE A 133 -8.62 5.90 -2.45
C PHE A 133 -9.41 7.01 -1.74
N ILE A 134 -9.09 8.27 -2.00
CA ILE A 134 -9.80 9.41 -1.46
C ILE A 134 -11.29 9.38 -1.88
N GLU A 135 -11.58 9.11 -3.14
CA GLU A 135 -12.97 9.00 -3.61
C GLU A 135 -13.72 7.86 -2.88
N ARG A 136 -13.08 6.69 -2.74
CA ARG A 136 -13.70 5.52 -2.09
C ARG A 136 -13.93 5.74 -0.60
N GLU A 137 -12.90 6.21 0.11
CA GLU A 137 -12.86 6.25 1.57
C GLU A 137 -13.46 7.54 2.15
N LEU A 138 -13.34 8.65 1.42
CA LEU A 138 -13.67 10.00 1.90
C LEU A 138 -14.71 10.70 1.01
N GLN A 139 -15.24 10.04 -0.04
CA GLN A 139 -16.23 10.59 -0.97
C GLN A 139 -15.85 11.97 -1.55
N CYS A 140 -14.54 12.25 -1.66
CA CYS A 140 -14.00 13.48 -2.21
C CYS A 140 -13.43 13.19 -3.59
N ALA A 141 -14.25 13.26 -4.64
CA ALA A 141 -13.80 12.95 -6.00
C ALA A 141 -12.90 14.05 -6.59
N GLY A 142 -11.87 13.62 -7.34
CA GLY A 142 -11.04 14.51 -8.16
C GLY A 142 -10.12 15.47 -7.38
N VAL A 143 -9.81 15.15 -6.13
CA VAL A 143 -8.91 15.96 -5.29
C VAL A 143 -7.75 15.11 -4.76
N GLY A 144 -6.59 15.75 -4.60
CA GLY A 144 -5.43 15.17 -3.94
C GLY A 144 -5.43 15.42 -2.42
N PRO A 145 -4.52 14.77 -1.67
CA PRO A 145 -4.47 14.84 -0.21
C PRO A 145 -4.36 16.26 0.36
N SER A 146 -3.55 17.11 -0.26
CA SER A 146 -3.33 18.50 0.17
C SER A 146 -4.58 19.39 0.04
N GLN A 147 -5.59 18.93 -0.69
CA GLN A 147 -6.84 19.65 -0.94
C GLN A 147 -7.99 19.19 -0.03
N LEU A 148 -7.75 18.25 0.89
CA LEU A 148 -8.77 17.73 1.81
C LEU A 148 -9.11 18.71 2.95
N ALA A 149 -8.16 19.54 3.35
CA ALA A 149 -8.36 20.50 4.44
C ALA A 149 -9.50 21.47 4.12
N GLY A 150 -10.50 21.55 5.00
CA GLY A 150 -11.66 22.47 4.85
C GLY A 150 -12.71 22.04 3.82
N ARG A 151 -12.63 20.83 3.26
CA ARG A 151 -13.67 20.27 2.38
C ARG A 151 -14.97 20.05 3.14
N ARG A 152 -16.09 20.50 2.56
CA ARG A 152 -17.42 20.37 3.18
C ARG A 152 -17.80 18.92 3.42
N GLU A 153 -17.43 18.03 2.51
CA GLU A 153 -17.66 16.58 2.64
C GLU A 153 -17.09 16.00 3.95
N LEU A 154 -16.04 16.62 4.50
CA LEU A 154 -15.41 16.26 5.76
C LEU A 154 -15.89 17.15 6.92
N THR A 155 -15.90 18.46 6.75
CA THR A 155 -16.23 19.39 7.85
C THR A 155 -17.69 19.28 8.27
N ASP A 156 -18.62 19.04 7.34
CA ASP A 156 -20.05 18.85 7.66
C ASP A 156 -20.29 17.56 8.47
N ARG A 157 -19.30 16.66 8.50
CA ARG A 157 -19.31 15.41 9.28
C ARG A 157 -18.48 15.48 10.56
N GLY A 158 -17.94 16.66 10.90
CA GLY A 158 -17.10 16.81 12.08
C GLY A 158 -15.75 16.10 11.95
N ILE A 159 -15.17 16.09 10.74
CA ILE A 159 -13.82 15.57 10.47
C ILE A 159 -12.88 16.74 10.17
N THR A 160 -11.82 16.87 10.95
CA THR A 160 -10.71 17.79 10.67
C THR A 160 -9.64 17.04 9.87
N ALA A 161 -9.32 17.53 8.67
CA ALA A 161 -8.26 16.97 7.83
C ALA A 161 -7.01 17.85 7.82
N LEU A 162 -5.85 17.24 8.00
CA LEU A 162 -4.55 17.87 8.02
C LEU A 162 -3.58 17.18 7.04
N TYR A 163 -2.68 17.94 6.43
CA TYR A 163 -1.73 17.42 5.44
C TYR A 163 -0.28 17.78 5.78
N SER A 164 0.59 16.78 5.76
CA SER A 164 2.04 16.91 5.86
C SER A 164 2.69 16.48 4.54
N GLY A 165 3.29 17.42 3.83
CA GLY A 165 3.92 17.18 2.53
C GLY A 165 5.36 16.68 2.59
N SER A 166 5.96 16.64 3.78
CA SER A 166 7.34 16.22 4.01
C SER A 166 7.51 15.59 5.40
N PRO A 167 8.38 14.57 5.57
CA PRO A 167 8.70 13.99 6.88
C PRO A 167 9.07 15.01 7.95
N THR A 168 9.69 16.13 7.56
CA THR A 168 10.17 17.17 8.49
C THR A 168 9.14 18.25 8.77
N GLN A 169 7.99 18.26 8.09
CA GLN A 169 6.94 19.24 8.32
C GLN A 169 6.21 18.88 9.62
N SER A 170 6.56 19.57 10.70
CA SER A 170 5.88 19.44 11.98
C SER A 170 4.45 19.97 11.89
N MET A 171 3.51 19.18 12.38
CA MET A 171 2.11 19.57 12.49
C MET A 171 1.83 20.37 13.78
N GLY A 172 2.83 20.55 14.66
CA GLY A 172 2.65 21.11 16.00
C GLY A 172 1.75 20.23 16.87
N ASN A 173 1.40 20.68 18.08
CA ASN A 173 0.48 19.91 18.94
C ASN A 173 -0.94 19.90 18.35
N ILE A 174 -1.40 18.74 17.88
CA ILE A 174 -2.74 18.60 17.29
C ILE A 174 -3.75 18.34 18.40
N HIS A 175 -4.58 19.35 18.68
CA HIS A 175 -5.68 19.28 19.65
C HIS A 175 -7.00 19.61 18.95
N GLU A 176 -7.68 18.57 18.47
CA GLU A 176 -8.95 18.69 17.75
C GLU A 176 -10.05 17.96 18.51
N ASN A 177 -11.21 18.61 18.67
CA ASN A 177 -12.39 17.98 19.27
C ASN A 177 -13.10 17.04 18.28
N ASN A 178 -12.94 17.31 16.98
CA ASN A 178 -13.49 16.53 15.88
C ASN A 178 -12.66 15.28 15.59
N ALA A 179 -13.23 14.31 14.89
CA ALA A 179 -12.45 13.18 14.37
C ALA A 179 -11.32 13.72 13.48
N LEU A 180 -10.14 13.10 13.55
CA LEU A 180 -8.94 13.65 12.93
C LEU A 180 -8.45 12.76 11.77
N LEU A 181 -8.27 13.34 10.60
CA LEU A 181 -7.55 12.73 9.48
C LEU A 181 -6.21 13.45 9.30
N VAL A 182 -5.10 12.75 9.49
CA VAL A 182 -3.75 13.23 9.18
C VAL A 182 -3.27 12.48 7.95
N TRP A 183 -2.95 13.20 6.88
CA TRP A 183 -2.35 12.64 5.68
C TRP A 183 -0.88 13.05 5.57
N SER A 184 0.01 12.08 5.50
CA SER A 184 1.45 12.25 5.27
C SER A 184 1.77 11.82 3.85
N ALA A 185 2.38 12.68 3.03
CA ALA A 185 2.85 12.34 1.69
C ALA A 185 4.05 11.36 1.67
N PHE A 186 4.60 11.03 2.84
CA PHE A 186 5.67 10.06 3.01
C PHE A 186 5.10 8.65 3.26
N PRO A 187 5.72 7.58 2.74
CA PRO A 187 6.97 7.54 1.96
C PRO A 187 6.88 7.84 0.45
N ASP A 188 5.69 7.92 -0.14
CA ASP A 188 5.52 7.96 -1.61
C ASP A 188 6.26 9.12 -2.29
N ASN A 189 6.27 10.31 -1.66
CA ASN A 189 6.98 11.49 -2.16
C ASN A 189 8.48 11.23 -2.43
N THR A 190 9.09 10.21 -1.80
CA THR A 190 10.49 9.83 -2.01
C THR A 190 10.72 8.85 -3.16
N TYR A 191 9.69 8.19 -3.69
CA TYR A 191 9.84 7.17 -4.75
C TYR A 191 10.22 7.77 -6.11
N THR A 192 10.22 9.09 -6.21
CA THR A 192 10.69 9.82 -7.37
C THR A 192 12.11 10.36 -7.21
N ASP A 193 12.71 10.22 -6.03
CA ASP A 193 14.07 10.69 -5.75
C ASP A 193 15.11 9.92 -6.56
N SER A 194 16.25 10.56 -6.82
CA SER A 194 17.36 9.91 -7.54
C SER A 194 17.88 8.63 -6.84
N GLY A 195 17.65 8.51 -5.53
CA GLY A 195 17.99 7.33 -4.73
C GLY A 195 17.08 6.14 -4.99
N ALA A 196 15.82 6.37 -5.38
CA ALA A 196 14.78 5.34 -5.58
C ALA A 196 15.06 4.36 -6.76
N ARG A 197 16.16 4.56 -7.48
CA ARG A 197 16.70 3.59 -8.45
C ARG A 197 17.58 2.51 -7.82
N PHE A 198 17.80 2.55 -6.50
CA PHE A 198 18.66 1.64 -5.77
C PHE A 198 17.98 1.05 -4.54
N ASP A 199 18.39 -0.17 -4.17
CA ASP A 199 17.85 -0.90 -3.02
C ASP A 199 18.08 -0.15 -1.69
N HIS A 200 19.19 0.58 -1.55
CA HIS A 200 19.52 1.34 -0.34
C HIS A 200 18.58 2.53 -0.08
N HIS A 201 17.71 2.90 -1.03
CA HIS A 201 16.65 3.87 -0.79
C HIS A 201 15.73 3.45 0.35
N PHE A 202 15.50 2.14 0.50
CA PHE A 202 14.71 1.59 1.59
C PHE A 202 15.34 1.84 2.98
N GLU A 203 16.67 1.81 3.08
CA GLU A 203 17.37 2.19 4.32
C GLU A 203 17.15 3.68 4.64
N HIS A 204 17.12 4.54 3.61
CA HIS A 204 16.87 5.96 3.79
C HIS A 204 15.44 6.24 4.27
N ILE A 205 14.45 5.59 3.65
CA ILE A 205 13.05 5.62 4.09
C ILE A 205 12.94 5.18 5.55
N HIS A 206 13.60 4.09 5.94
CA HIS A 206 13.56 3.60 7.31
C HIS A 206 14.06 4.64 8.31
N VAL A 207 15.16 5.35 8.02
CA VAL A 207 15.66 6.43 8.90
C VAL A 207 14.66 7.59 9.00
N GLN A 208 14.02 7.95 7.88
CA GLN A 208 13.09 9.08 7.83
C GLN A 208 11.74 8.80 8.51
N PHE A 209 11.34 7.54 8.67
CA PHE A 209 10.09 7.18 9.35
C PHE A 209 10.01 7.72 10.78
N GLU A 210 11.11 7.73 11.52
CA GLU A 210 11.11 8.31 12.87
C GLU A 210 10.78 9.80 12.83
N THR A 211 11.32 10.52 11.84
CA THR A 211 11.06 11.96 11.68
C THR A 211 9.61 12.22 11.26
N ALA A 212 9.10 11.46 10.28
CA ALA A 212 7.71 11.56 9.85
C ALA A 212 6.75 11.26 11.01
N TRP A 213 7.01 10.20 11.77
CA TRP A 213 6.24 9.79 12.94
C TRP A 213 6.21 10.86 14.04
N MET A 214 7.38 11.41 14.39
CA MET A 214 7.48 12.49 15.37
C MET A 214 6.68 13.71 14.96
N ASN A 215 6.64 14.03 13.68
CA ASN A 215 5.94 15.21 13.15
C ASN A 215 4.46 14.99 12.84
N THR A 216 3.97 13.74 12.91
CA THR A 216 2.58 13.38 12.59
C THR A 216 1.93 12.63 13.76
N VAL A 217 2.10 11.32 13.87
CA VAL A 217 1.40 10.46 14.84
C VAL A 217 1.66 10.89 16.28
N GLN A 218 2.90 11.20 16.67
CA GLN A 218 3.18 11.63 18.06
C GLN A 218 2.53 12.96 18.44
N GLN A 219 2.21 13.79 17.44
CA GLN A 219 1.59 15.09 17.65
C GLN A 219 0.09 15.00 17.92
N ILE A 220 -0.53 13.85 17.67
CA ILE A 220 -1.96 13.63 17.93
C ILE A 220 -2.18 13.49 19.43
N LYS A 221 -3.03 14.36 20.00
CA LYS A 221 -3.39 14.38 21.43
C LYS A 221 -4.91 14.37 21.61
N GLY A 222 -5.36 13.86 22.76
CA GLY A 222 -6.79 13.87 23.14
C GLY A 222 -7.68 12.96 22.29
N LYS A 223 -7.11 11.85 21.80
CA LYS A 223 -7.81 10.80 21.06
C LYS A 223 -7.63 9.48 21.80
N ASP A 224 -8.67 8.66 21.82
CA ASP A 224 -8.63 7.34 22.45
C ASP A 224 -7.95 6.32 21.52
N ARG A 225 -8.13 6.48 20.21
CA ARG A 225 -7.58 5.57 19.21
C ARG A 225 -6.95 6.29 18.04
N ILE A 226 -5.83 5.76 17.57
CA ILE A 226 -5.14 6.20 16.36
C ILE A 226 -5.01 5.01 15.43
N ILE A 227 -5.52 5.14 14.21
CA ILE A 227 -5.40 4.14 13.15
C ILE A 227 -4.30 4.60 12.20
N ILE A 228 -3.33 3.73 11.94
CA ILE A 228 -2.30 3.96 10.93
C ILE A 228 -2.60 3.09 9.71
N THR A 229 -2.64 3.70 8.53
CA THR A 229 -2.90 2.99 7.28
C THR A 229 -2.25 3.68 6.09
N SER A 230 -2.54 3.15 4.89
CA SER A 230 -2.08 3.67 3.61
C SER A 230 -3.20 3.70 2.59
N ASP A 231 -3.08 4.60 1.63
CA ASP A 231 -3.91 4.65 0.44
C ASP A 231 -3.59 3.54 -0.57
N HIS A 232 -2.30 3.23 -0.72
CA HIS A 232 -1.79 2.08 -1.46
C HIS A 232 -0.43 1.60 -0.91
N GLY A 233 -0.04 0.39 -1.28
CA GLY A 233 1.34 -0.07 -1.15
C GLY A 233 2.13 0.18 -2.43
N TYR A 234 3.24 -0.54 -2.59
CA TYR A 234 4.07 -0.46 -3.79
C TYR A 234 4.79 -1.78 -4.08
N LEU A 235 5.18 -1.94 -5.34
CA LEU A 235 6.14 -2.92 -5.79
C LEU A 235 7.56 -2.37 -5.76
N PHE A 236 8.49 -3.24 -5.37
CA PHE A 236 9.92 -3.04 -5.56
C PHE A 236 10.44 -3.97 -6.64
N PHE A 237 11.03 -3.38 -7.68
CA PHE A 237 11.55 -4.06 -8.86
C PHE A 237 13.08 -4.12 -8.90
N GLY A 238 13.72 -4.40 -7.75
CA GLY A 238 15.13 -4.74 -7.68
C GLY A 238 15.48 -5.98 -8.53
N THR A 239 16.77 -6.28 -8.63
CA THR A 239 17.26 -7.38 -9.49
C THR A 239 16.56 -8.71 -9.19
N GLY A 240 15.89 -9.27 -10.20
CA GLY A 240 15.19 -10.56 -10.09
C GLY A 240 13.86 -10.52 -9.32
N MET A 241 13.28 -9.34 -9.11
CA MET A 241 12.03 -9.15 -8.35
C MET A 241 10.82 -8.88 -9.25
N ASP A 242 10.98 -9.06 -10.56
CA ASP A 242 9.94 -9.00 -11.57
C ASP A 242 9.66 -10.38 -12.20
N PHE A 243 8.46 -10.52 -12.78
CA PHE A 243 8.11 -11.69 -13.56
C PHE A 243 8.85 -11.69 -14.89
N VAL A 244 9.45 -12.84 -15.23
CA VAL A 244 10.10 -13.03 -16.52
C VAL A 244 9.04 -13.20 -17.60
N ARG A 245 9.12 -12.39 -18.66
CA ARG A 245 8.27 -12.43 -19.85
C ARG A 245 9.13 -12.38 -21.10
N SER A 246 8.59 -12.88 -22.21
CA SER A 246 9.24 -12.71 -23.51
C SER A 246 9.27 -11.23 -23.91
N SER A 247 10.19 -10.88 -24.81
CA SER A 247 10.28 -9.52 -25.34
C SER A 247 8.98 -9.07 -26.02
N GLN A 248 8.27 -9.99 -26.68
CA GLN A 248 7.01 -9.68 -27.37
C GLN A 248 5.87 -9.39 -26.39
N GLU A 249 5.73 -10.20 -25.34
CA GLU A 249 4.74 -9.95 -24.28
C GLU A 249 5.01 -8.62 -23.58
N THR A 250 6.27 -8.39 -23.21
CA THR A 250 6.72 -7.15 -22.58
C THR A 250 6.41 -5.93 -23.46
N GLN A 251 6.70 -6.01 -24.76
CA GLN A 251 6.41 -4.93 -25.70
C GLN A 251 4.92 -4.58 -25.74
N LYS A 252 4.04 -5.58 -25.88
CA LYS A 252 2.58 -5.36 -25.91
C LYS A 252 2.06 -4.69 -24.64
N LEU A 253 2.55 -5.13 -23.48
CA LEU A 253 2.18 -4.54 -22.19
C LEU A 253 2.69 -3.09 -22.08
N ASN A 254 3.91 -2.81 -22.54
CA ASN A 254 4.48 -1.47 -22.52
C ASN A 254 3.78 -0.51 -23.50
N GLU A 255 3.34 -0.99 -24.66
CA GLU A 255 2.56 -0.20 -25.63
C GLU A 255 1.21 0.22 -25.05
N TYR A 256 0.56 -0.65 -24.25
CA TYR A 256 -0.75 -0.37 -23.68
C TYR A 256 -0.69 0.43 -22.37
N PHE A 257 0.17 0.05 -21.43
CA PHE A 257 0.26 0.68 -20.10
C PHE A 257 1.31 1.79 -19.99
N GLY A 258 2.26 1.86 -20.93
CA GLY A 258 3.38 2.79 -20.84
C GLY A 258 4.21 2.57 -19.57
N ASN A 259 4.33 3.62 -18.75
CA ASN A 259 5.01 3.57 -17.46
C ASN A 259 4.10 3.20 -16.29
N ASN A 260 2.78 3.20 -16.52
CA ASN A 260 1.76 2.91 -15.51
C ASN A 260 1.55 1.40 -15.37
N ARG A 261 0.72 1.04 -14.39
CA ARG A 261 0.30 -0.34 -14.14
C ARG A 261 -1.22 -0.54 -14.28
N TYR A 262 -1.90 0.50 -14.77
CA TYR A 262 -3.30 0.49 -15.14
C TYR A 262 -3.55 1.42 -16.33
N ALA A 263 -4.70 1.25 -16.97
CA ALA A 263 -5.24 2.16 -17.97
C ALA A 263 -6.77 2.17 -17.88
N TYR A 264 -7.37 3.36 -17.94
CA TYR A 264 -8.81 3.48 -18.03
C TYR A 264 -9.29 3.06 -19.43
N LEU A 265 -10.27 2.16 -19.50
CA LEU A 265 -10.80 1.62 -20.75
C LEU A 265 -11.45 2.70 -21.63
N LYS A 266 -11.93 3.78 -21.00
CA LYS A 266 -12.47 4.95 -21.72
C LYS A 266 -11.40 5.68 -22.54
N GLU A 267 -10.16 5.71 -22.04
CA GLU A 267 -9.04 6.39 -22.68
C GLU A 267 -8.31 5.47 -23.65
N ASN A 268 -8.19 4.19 -23.30
CA ASN A 268 -7.56 3.17 -24.13
C ASN A 268 -8.41 1.89 -24.12
N PRO A 269 -9.37 1.73 -25.07
CA PRO A 269 -10.29 0.58 -25.06
C PRO A 269 -9.67 -0.72 -25.59
N ASN A 270 -8.51 -0.65 -26.25
CA ASN A 270 -7.92 -1.78 -26.98
C ASN A 270 -6.95 -2.57 -26.10
N THR A 271 -7.46 -3.20 -25.04
CA THR A 271 -6.67 -4.05 -24.14
C THR A 271 -6.01 -5.21 -24.91
N PRO A 272 -4.70 -5.44 -24.79
CA PRO A 272 -4.07 -6.60 -25.42
C PRO A 272 -4.52 -7.90 -24.72
N SER A 273 -4.62 -8.98 -25.48
CA SER A 273 -4.87 -10.31 -24.91
C SER A 273 -3.64 -10.77 -24.13
N SER A 274 -3.74 -10.86 -22.81
CA SER A 274 -2.65 -11.27 -21.92
C SER A 274 -3.19 -11.79 -20.60
N ASP A 275 -2.61 -12.90 -20.13
CA ASP A 275 -2.89 -13.45 -18.79
C ASP A 275 -2.33 -12.57 -17.67
N ASP A 276 -1.58 -11.50 -17.98
CA ASP A 276 -1.07 -10.55 -17.00
C ASP A 276 -2.00 -9.36 -16.78
N ILE A 277 -3.16 -9.33 -17.44
CA ILE A 277 -4.12 -8.23 -17.35
C ILE A 277 -5.38 -8.73 -16.67
N LEU A 278 -5.86 -7.96 -15.69
CA LEU A 278 -7.22 -8.07 -15.18
C LEU A 278 -8.01 -6.85 -15.64
N ILE A 279 -9.23 -7.09 -16.14
CA ILE A 279 -10.17 -6.04 -16.51
C ILE A 279 -11.26 -5.97 -15.44
N ASP A 280 -11.34 -4.85 -14.73
CA ASP A 280 -12.48 -4.52 -13.88
C ASP A 280 -13.51 -3.74 -14.70
N ALA A 281 -14.48 -4.47 -15.25
CA ALA A 281 -15.55 -3.89 -16.06
C ALA A 281 -16.44 -2.92 -15.27
N LYS A 282 -16.57 -3.08 -13.95
CA LYS A 282 -17.40 -2.17 -13.14
C LYS A 282 -16.73 -0.80 -13.02
N ARG A 283 -15.41 -0.79 -12.86
CA ARG A 283 -14.61 0.44 -12.71
C ARG A 283 -14.02 0.95 -14.03
N GLN A 284 -14.25 0.23 -15.13
CA GLN A 284 -13.75 0.59 -16.46
C GLN A 284 -12.22 0.78 -16.48
N VAL A 285 -11.50 -0.13 -15.83
CA VAL A 285 -10.03 -0.09 -15.72
C VAL A 285 -9.43 -1.46 -16.06
N ALA A 286 -8.35 -1.45 -16.83
CA ALA A 286 -7.47 -2.60 -17.00
C ALA A 286 -6.25 -2.42 -16.10
N MET A 287 -5.79 -3.48 -15.43
CA MET A 287 -4.66 -3.43 -14.50
C MET A 287 -3.70 -4.58 -14.73
N VAL A 288 -2.42 -4.33 -14.49
CA VAL A 288 -1.36 -5.33 -14.51
C VAL A 288 -1.42 -6.17 -13.24
N LYS A 289 -1.51 -7.49 -13.39
CA LYS A 289 -1.46 -8.47 -12.30
C LYS A 289 -0.02 -8.73 -11.83
N GLY A 290 0.13 -8.90 -10.53
CA GLY A 290 1.38 -9.35 -9.92
C GLY A 290 2.57 -8.45 -10.29
N ARG A 291 3.75 -9.06 -10.44
CA ARG A 291 5.03 -8.34 -10.50
C ARG A 291 5.56 -8.20 -11.93
N VAL A 292 4.67 -8.00 -12.90
CA VAL A 292 5.09 -7.71 -14.27
C VAL A 292 5.59 -6.27 -14.37
N LYS A 293 6.83 -6.11 -14.81
CA LYS A 293 7.48 -4.80 -14.88
C LYS A 293 7.17 -4.14 -16.23
N THR A 294 6.21 -3.21 -16.23
CA THR A 294 6.00 -2.31 -17.36
C THR A 294 7.09 -1.24 -17.38
N LYS A 295 7.65 -0.98 -18.56
CA LYS A 295 8.62 0.11 -18.79
C LYS A 295 8.41 0.69 -20.18
N SER A 296 8.18 1.98 -20.23
CA SER A 296 8.35 2.73 -21.47
C SER A 296 9.69 3.45 -21.45
N THR A 297 9.76 4.64 -22.04
CA THR A 297 10.96 5.47 -22.15
C THR A 297 11.13 6.44 -20.98
N GLY A 298 12.34 7.00 -20.83
CA GLY A 298 12.64 8.12 -19.93
C GLY A 298 13.00 7.71 -18.50
N GLU A 299 13.09 8.70 -17.61
CA GLU A 299 13.55 8.52 -16.22
C GLU A 299 12.62 7.61 -15.40
N ALA A 300 11.33 7.52 -15.75
CA ALA A 300 10.39 6.61 -15.09
C ALA A 300 10.69 5.12 -15.33
N ALA A 301 11.45 4.78 -16.38
CA ALA A 301 11.79 3.39 -16.71
C ALA A 301 12.80 2.74 -15.74
N VAL A 302 13.59 3.58 -15.04
CA VAL A 302 14.63 3.15 -14.10
C VAL A 302 14.18 3.14 -12.64
N LYS A 303 12.95 3.61 -12.36
CA LYS A 303 12.39 3.58 -10.99
C LYS A 303 12.17 2.14 -10.55
N LEU A 304 12.59 1.82 -9.32
CA LEU A 304 12.37 0.51 -8.71
C LEU A 304 11.02 0.43 -7.99
N TYR A 305 10.46 1.57 -7.60
CA TYR A 305 9.22 1.66 -6.83
C TYR A 305 8.07 2.05 -7.78
N LYS A 306 7.00 1.26 -7.80
CA LYS A 306 5.80 1.52 -8.62
C LYS A 306 4.55 1.04 -7.91
N HIS A 307 3.41 1.68 -8.19
CA HIS A 307 2.09 1.28 -7.76
C HIS A 307 1.07 1.42 -8.91
N GLY A 308 -0.23 1.30 -8.61
CA GLY A 308 -1.34 1.42 -9.56
C GLY A 308 -1.82 0.10 -10.15
N GLY A 309 -1.09 -0.99 -9.95
CA GLY A 309 -1.44 -2.33 -10.41
C GLY A 309 -2.15 -3.18 -9.38
N LEU A 310 -2.23 -4.47 -9.68
CA LEU A 310 -2.94 -5.48 -8.90
C LEU A 310 -1.96 -6.56 -8.41
N SER A 311 -1.12 -6.19 -7.46
CA SER A 311 -0.25 -7.12 -6.72
C SER A 311 -0.61 -7.14 -5.23
N LEU A 312 -0.17 -8.18 -4.53
CA LEU A 312 -0.36 -8.27 -3.07
C LEU A 312 0.22 -7.05 -2.35
N MET A 313 1.37 -6.56 -2.80
CA MET A 313 2.11 -5.49 -2.13
C MET A 313 1.67 -4.08 -2.52
N GLU A 314 0.87 -3.94 -3.58
CA GLU A 314 0.17 -2.69 -3.92
C GLU A 314 -1.20 -2.64 -3.23
N MET A 315 -1.92 -3.76 -3.22
CA MET A 315 -3.31 -3.80 -2.81
C MET A 315 -3.52 -4.03 -1.31
N LEU A 316 -2.60 -4.71 -0.61
CA LEU A 316 -2.72 -4.91 0.82
C LEU A 316 -1.93 -3.84 1.56
N THR A 317 -2.65 -2.98 2.27
CA THR A 317 -2.08 -1.86 3.02
C THR A 317 -2.08 -2.14 4.52
N PRO A 318 -1.16 -1.57 5.31
CA PRO A 318 -1.17 -1.72 6.75
C PRO A 318 -2.48 -1.22 7.38
N TRP A 319 -2.88 -1.87 8.46
CA TRP A 319 -3.92 -1.40 9.36
C TRP A 319 -3.47 -1.66 10.79
N ILE A 320 -3.02 -0.62 11.48
CA ILE A 320 -2.51 -0.72 12.84
C ILE A 320 -3.37 0.16 13.73
N VAL A 321 -3.91 -0.41 14.80
CA VAL A 321 -4.74 0.33 15.76
C VAL A 321 -3.93 0.51 17.04
N LEU A 322 -3.81 1.77 17.45
CA LEU A 322 -3.16 2.20 18.66
C LEU A 322 -4.20 2.74 19.65
N GLU A 323 -3.96 2.50 20.92
CA GLU A 323 -4.62 3.17 22.04
C GLU A 323 -3.61 4.08 22.74
N VAL A 324 -4.10 5.27 23.14
CA VAL A 324 -3.34 6.33 23.80
C VAL A 324 -3.49 6.24 25.31
#